data_AF-A0A354SHC4-F1
#
_entry.id   AF-A0A354SHC4-F1
#
_cell.length_a   1.000
_cell.length_b   1.000
_cell.length_c   1.000
_cell.angle_alpha   90.00
_cell.angle_beta   90.00
_cell.angle_gamma   90.00
#
_symmetry.space_group_name_H-M   'P 1'
#
loop_
_entity.id
_entity.type
_entity.pdbx_description
1 polymer ?
#
loop_
_entity_poly.entity_id
_entity_poly.type
_entity_poly.pdbx_seq_one_letter_code
_entity_poly.pdbx_strand_id
1 'polypeptide(L)'
;MTDHHPSAGIKSWPEGDRPREKLLKKGPEALSNSELLAILLRTGVEGASAIDLARRIMDRFGTFRNMSHTDRREWKAFKGLGPAKIA
;
A
#
# COMPACT_ATOMS: atom_id res chain seq x y z
N MET A 1 -20.17 -17.50 -1.95
CA MET A 1 -19.62 -17.17 -3.29
C MET A 1 -18.81 -15.90 -3.15
N THR A 2 -17.54 -15.99 -2.76
CA THR A 2 -16.64 -14.84 -2.76
C THR A 2 -16.00 -14.76 -4.13
N ASP A 3 -16.56 -13.90 -4.96
CA ASP A 3 -16.06 -13.61 -6.29
C ASP A 3 -14.70 -12.91 -6.18
N HIS A 4 -13.63 -13.68 -6.40
CA HIS A 4 -12.26 -13.16 -6.44
C HIS A 4 -12.04 -12.57 -7.84
N HIS A 5 -12.57 -11.37 -8.08
CA HIS A 5 -12.08 -10.57 -9.20
C HIS A 5 -10.59 -10.30 -8.96
N PRO A 6 -9.68 -10.66 -9.88
CA PRO A 6 -8.31 -10.17 -9.81
C PRO A 6 -8.40 -8.65 -9.85
N SER A 7 -8.11 -8.00 -8.70
CA SER A 7 -8.11 -6.55 -8.56
C SER A 7 -7.28 -6.01 -9.73
N ALA A 8 -7.96 -5.41 -10.70
CA ALA A 8 -7.32 -4.92 -11.91
C ALA A 8 -6.14 -4.06 -11.44
N GLY A 9 -4.92 -4.49 -11.76
CA GLY A 9 -3.74 -3.91 -11.16
C GLY A 9 -3.73 -2.40 -11.36
N ILE A 10 -3.02 -1.66 -10.50
CA ILE A 10 -2.97 -0.18 -10.53
C ILE A 10 -2.73 0.40 -11.94
N LYS A 11 -2.05 -0.37 -12.82
CA LYS A 11 -1.86 -0.05 -14.25
C LYS A 11 -3.15 0.12 -15.07
N SER A 12 -4.28 -0.43 -14.63
CA SER A 12 -5.59 -0.30 -15.27
C SER A 12 -6.28 1.02 -14.95
N TRP A 13 -5.82 1.75 -13.94
CA TRP A 13 -6.41 3.02 -13.56
C TRP A 13 -6.07 4.10 -14.59
N PRO A 14 -6.90 5.15 -14.71
CA PRO A 14 -6.54 6.35 -15.44
C PRO A 14 -5.16 6.84 -14.98
N GLU A 15 -4.32 7.24 -15.94
CA GLU A 15 -2.92 7.59 -15.65
C GLU A 15 -2.79 8.67 -14.57
N GLY A 16 -3.69 9.66 -14.57
CA GLY A 16 -3.71 10.72 -13.56
C GLY A 16 -4.07 10.28 -12.13
N ASP A 17 -4.64 9.09 -11.97
CA ASP A 17 -5.04 8.52 -10.68
C ASP A 17 -4.04 7.46 -10.19
N ARG A 18 -3.12 7.01 -11.05
CA ARG A 18 -2.06 6.09 -10.63
C ARG A 18 -1.12 6.82 -9.67
N PRO A 19 -0.76 6.22 -8.52
CA PRO A 19 -0.05 6.95 -7.47
C PRO A 19 1.27 7.57 -7.91
N ARG A 20 2.09 6.87 -8.72
CA ARG A 20 3.40 7.39 -9.13
C ARG A 20 3.28 8.55 -10.10
N GLU A 21 2.38 8.43 -11.05
CA GLU A 21 2.08 9.42 -12.07
C GLU A 21 1.41 10.65 -11.44
N LYS A 22 0.48 10.43 -10.52
CA LYS A 22 -0.13 11.47 -9.68
C LYS A 22 0.93 12.22 -8.86
N LEU A 23 1.88 11.50 -8.25
CA LEU A 23 3.00 12.08 -7.49
C LEU A 23 3.87 12.96 -8.39
N LEU A 24 4.24 12.47 -9.58
CA LEU A 24 5.05 13.22 -10.54
C LEU A 24 4.33 14.49 -11.05
N LYS A 25 3.01 14.43 -11.21
CA LYS A 25 2.23 15.52 -11.80
C LYS A 25 1.75 16.56 -10.78
N LYS A 26 1.37 16.12 -9.58
CA LYS A 26 0.65 16.95 -8.59
C LYS A 26 1.37 17.05 -7.24
N GLY A 27 2.54 16.44 -7.07
CA GLY A 27 3.26 16.45 -5.81
C GLY A 27 2.69 15.49 -4.75
N PRO A 28 3.44 15.25 -3.65
CA PRO A 28 3.06 14.33 -2.57
C PRO A 28 1.78 14.73 -1.83
N GLU A 29 1.46 16.02 -1.78
CA GLU A 29 0.26 16.59 -1.14
C GLU A 29 -1.05 16.15 -1.78
N ALA A 30 -1.02 15.74 -3.06
CA ALA A 30 -2.18 15.23 -3.76
C ALA A 30 -2.48 13.76 -3.39
N LEU A 31 -1.58 13.08 -2.69
CA LEU A 31 -1.69 11.67 -2.36
C LEU A 31 -2.20 11.47 -0.93
N SER A 32 -3.03 10.46 -0.75
CA SER A 32 -3.32 9.91 0.56
C SER A 32 -2.09 9.20 1.15
N ASN A 33 -2.06 9.07 2.48
CA ASN A 33 -1.03 8.29 3.17
C ASN A 33 -0.92 6.84 2.63
N SER A 34 -2.05 6.23 2.27
CA SER A 34 -2.07 4.90 1.67
C SER A 34 -1.44 4.88 0.28
N GLU A 35 -1.66 5.90 -0.56
CA GLU A 35 -1.00 6.00 -1.87
C GLU A 35 0.51 6.23 -1.73
N LEU A 36 0.93 7.09 -0.80
CA LEU A 36 2.35 7.31 -0.48
C LEU A 36 3.02 6.00 -0.03
N LEU A 37 2.39 5.28 0.89
CA LEU A 37 2.89 3.99 1.36
C LEU A 37 2.92 2.95 0.23
N ALA A 38 1.90 2.90 -0.64
CA ALA A 38 1.86 1.99 -1.78
C ALA A 38 3.03 2.22 -2.75
N ILE A 39 3.45 3.48 -2.94
CA ILE A 39 4.63 3.82 -3.76
C ILE A 39 5.90 3.22 -3.14
N LEU A 40 6.06 3.35 -1.82
CA LEU A 40 7.20 2.79 -1.08
C LEU A 40 7.22 1.27 -1.13
N LEU A 41 6.05 0.62 -1.00
CA LEU A 41 5.92 -0.84 -1.07
C LEU A 41 6.28 -1.40 -2.45
N ARG A 42 6.17 -0.59 -3.51
CA ARG A 42 6.45 -0.86 -4.94
C ARG A 42 5.59 -1.94 -5.59
N THR A 43 5.26 -3.01 -4.87
CA THR A 43 4.50 -4.15 -5.33
C THR A 43 3.51 -4.58 -4.25
N GLY A 44 2.39 -5.11 -4.70
CA GLY A 44 1.42 -5.78 -3.85
C GLY A 44 1.95 -7.10 -3.29
N VAL A 45 1.02 -7.92 -2.82
CA VAL A 45 1.23 -9.31 -2.45
C VAL A 45 0.27 -10.17 -3.25
N GLU A 46 0.43 -11.49 -3.18
CA GLU A 46 -0.52 -12.38 -3.84
C GLU A 46 -1.96 -12.09 -3.39
N GLY A 47 -2.84 -11.81 -4.35
CA GLY A 47 -4.25 -11.48 -4.11
C GLY A 47 -4.55 -10.03 -3.66
N ALA A 48 -3.56 -9.13 -3.54
CA ALA A 48 -3.80 -7.73 -3.15
C ALA A 48 -2.81 -6.76 -3.81
N SER A 49 -3.30 -5.61 -4.29
CA SER A 49 -2.43 -4.57 -4.86
C SER A 49 -1.59 -3.88 -3.78
N ALA A 50 -0.59 -3.10 -4.20
CA ALA A 50 0.20 -2.29 -3.27
C ALA A 50 -0.67 -1.27 -2.51
N ILE A 51 -1.71 -0.74 -3.17
CA ILE A 51 -2.69 0.16 -2.55
C ILE A 51 -3.53 -0.57 -1.51
N ASP A 52 -4.03 -1.77 -1.82
CA ASP A 52 -4.83 -2.55 -0.88
C ASP A 52 -4.02 -2.92 0.36
N LEU A 53 -2.76 -3.29 0.15
CA LEU A 53 -1.84 -3.59 1.24
C LEU A 53 -1.54 -2.35 2.09
N ALA A 54 -1.27 -1.21 1.45
CA ALA A 54 -1.03 0.04 2.14
C ALA A 54 -2.24 0.49 2.97
N ARG A 55 -3.45 0.38 2.43
CA ARG A 55 -4.70 0.66 3.16
C ARG A 55 -4.82 -0.19 4.41
N ARG A 56 -4.61 -1.52 4.31
CA ARG A 56 -4.64 -2.42 5.48
C ARG A 56 -3.61 -2.04 6.55
N ILE A 57 -2.41 -1.63 6.16
CA ILE A 57 -1.37 -1.19 7.08
C ILE A 57 -1.79 0.13 7.75
N MET A 58 -2.30 1.08 6.99
CA MET A 58 -2.82 2.35 7.50
C MET A 58 -4.01 2.13 8.44
N ASP A 59 -4.92 1.20 8.15
CA ASP A 59 -6.07 0.89 9.01
C ASP A 59 -5.64 0.29 10.35
N ARG A 60 -4.55 -0.49 10.36
CA ARG A 60 -4.01 -1.08 11.59
C ARG A 60 -3.26 -0.08 12.47
N PHE A 61 -2.41 0.75 11.88
CA PHE A 61 -1.50 1.62 12.64
C PHE A 61 -1.95 3.08 12.71
N GLY A 62 -2.84 3.51 11.83
CA GLY A 62 -3.40 4.86 11.72
C GLY A 62 -2.43 5.90 11.16
N THR A 63 -1.20 5.95 11.67
CA THR A 63 -0.19 6.95 11.28
C THR A 63 1.18 6.33 11.05
N PHE A 64 2.00 6.98 10.21
CA PHE A 64 3.39 6.59 9.99
C PHE A 64 4.23 6.60 11.28
N ARG A 65 3.91 7.49 12.23
CA ARG A 65 4.57 7.53 13.53
C ARG A 65 4.29 6.26 14.34
N ASN A 66 3.06 5.78 14.34
CA ASN A 66 2.73 4.55 15.06
C ASN A 66 3.43 3.35 14.42
N MET A 67 3.48 3.30 13.08
CA MET A 67 4.21 2.27 12.34
C MET A 67 5.68 2.18 12.76
N SER A 68 6.36 3.32 12.91
CA SER A 68 7.78 3.35 13.27
C SER A 68 8.08 2.91 14.71
N HIS A 69 7.08 2.95 15.60
CA HIS A 69 7.23 2.54 17.01
C HIS A 69 6.69 1.13 17.28
N THR A 70 6.30 0.40 16.22
CA THR A 70 5.66 -0.90 16.34
C THR A 70 6.69 -2.04 16.28
N ASP A 71 6.56 -3.01 17.18
CA ASP A 71 7.34 -4.25 17.20
C ASP A 71 7.16 -5.08 15.92
N ARG A 72 8.25 -5.73 15.45
CA ARG A 72 8.25 -6.61 14.26
C ARG A 72 7.18 -7.70 14.29
N ARG A 73 6.71 -8.12 15.47
CA ARG A 73 5.63 -9.12 15.64
C ARG A 73 4.29 -8.66 15.08
N GLU A 74 3.97 -7.38 15.23
CA GLU A 74 2.72 -6.80 14.69
C GLU A 74 2.73 -6.79 13.16
N TRP A 75 3.92 -6.63 12.55
CA TRP A 75 4.08 -6.69 11.10
C TRP A 75 3.88 -8.09 10.52
N LYS A 76 4.14 -9.14 11.31
CA LYS A 76 3.90 -10.53 10.88
C LYS A 76 2.40 -10.85 10.67
N ALA A 77 1.49 -10.03 11.19
CA ALA A 77 0.05 -10.18 10.96
C ALA A 77 -0.34 -9.90 9.50
N PHE A 78 0.49 -9.19 8.73
CA PHE A 78 0.23 -8.91 7.32
C PHE A 78 0.78 -10.03 6.42
N LYS A 79 -0.12 -10.89 5.94
CA LYS A 79 0.21 -11.93 4.96
C LYS A 79 0.89 -11.31 3.73
N GLY A 80 2.08 -11.80 3.40
CA GLY A 80 2.86 -11.37 2.23
C GLY A 80 3.83 -10.21 2.47
N LEU A 81 3.89 -9.63 3.68
CA LEU A 81 5.03 -8.79 4.06
C LEU A 81 6.21 -9.67 4.48
N GLY A 82 7.12 -9.91 3.53
CA GLY A 82 8.39 -10.56 3.81
C GLY A 82 9.38 -9.64 4.53
N PRO A 83 10.50 -10.18 5.06
CA PRO A 83 11.51 -9.40 5.77
C PRO A 83 12.02 -8.18 5.01
N ALA A 84 12.12 -8.26 3.68
CA ALA A 84 12.56 -7.15 2.82
C ALA A 84 11.61 -5.94 2.81
N LYS A 85 10.33 -6.11 3.17
CA LYS A 85 9.36 -5.01 3.31
C LYS A 85 9.27 -4.50 4.76
N ILE A 86 9.89 -5.19 5.71
CA ILE A 86 9.83 -4.89 7.16
C ILE A 86 11.16 -4.30 7.67
N ALA A 87 12.29 -4.67 7.05
CA ALA A 87 13.62 -4.15 7.37
C ALA A 87 13.82 -2.74 6.84
#